data_AF-A0A0W8CZP3-F1
#
_entry.id   AF-A0A0W8CZP3-F1
#
_cell.length_a   1.000
_cell.length_b   1.000
_cell.length_c   1.000
_cell.angle_alpha   90.00
_cell.angle_beta   90.00
_cell.angle_gamma   90.00
#
_symmetry.space_group_name_H-M   'P 1'
#
loop_
_entity.id
_entity.type
_entity.pdbx_description
1 polymer ?
#
loop_
_entity_poly.entity_id
_entity_poly.type
_entity_poly.pdbx_seq_one_letter_code
_entity_poly.pdbx_strand_id
1 'polypeptide(L)'
;MSLSAFVPTNTQKARATAISAFKRMLELEGVSTEFVHASILKDDSGKRLAAAMDRFGYYLATNEGKNGKLARNTASSYYRNVKLWLFDSYPHLRVATELILLKQGKTLDKHCLKRENGGLTNKAPPCTKDDLKALVRYVTAPPESVQTTRMLP
;
A
#
# COMPACT_ATOMS: atom_id res chain seq x y z
N MET A 1 15.21 -19.70 -21.37
CA MET A 1 13.75 -19.51 -21.20
C MET A 1 13.50 -18.76 -19.90
N SER A 2 12.58 -17.80 -19.88
CA SER A 2 12.21 -17.10 -18.65
C SER A 2 11.22 -17.93 -17.83
N LEU A 3 11.39 -17.96 -16.51
CA LEU A 3 10.43 -18.60 -15.59
C LEU A 3 9.03 -17.97 -15.68
N SER A 4 8.92 -16.73 -16.17
CA SER A 4 7.63 -16.06 -16.41
C SER A 4 6.77 -16.76 -17.45
N ALA A 5 7.35 -17.53 -18.37
CA ALA A 5 6.61 -18.28 -19.40
C ALA A 5 5.73 -19.41 -18.83
N PHE A 6 6.02 -19.86 -17.60
CA PHE A 6 5.25 -20.91 -16.92
C PHE A 6 4.13 -20.36 -16.04
N VAL A 7 4.00 -19.04 -15.91
CA VAL A 7 2.92 -18.44 -15.10
C VAL A 7 1.60 -18.59 -15.84
N PRO A 8 0.60 -19.29 -15.28
CA PRO A 8 -0.68 -19.47 -15.94
C PRO A 8 -1.34 -18.13 -16.30
N THR A 9 -1.97 -18.05 -17.48
CA THR A 9 -2.63 -16.84 -17.97
C THR A 9 -3.62 -16.24 -16.96
N ASN A 10 -4.34 -17.09 -16.23
CA ASN A 10 -5.29 -16.66 -15.20
C ASN A 10 -4.59 -15.93 -14.04
N THR A 11 -3.41 -16.39 -13.63
CA THR A 11 -2.60 -15.74 -12.59
C THR A 11 -2.09 -14.38 -13.07
N GLN A 12 -1.67 -14.29 -14.34
CA GLN A 12 -1.24 -13.02 -14.94
C GLN A 12 -2.39 -12.00 -14.95
N LYS A 13 -3.59 -12.43 -15.38
CA LYS A 13 -4.80 -11.60 -15.37
C LYS A 13 -5.17 -11.14 -13.95
N ALA A 14 -5.14 -12.04 -12.97
CA ALA A 14 -5.43 -11.69 -11.59
C ALA A 14 -4.46 -10.62 -11.04
N ARG A 15 -3.16 -10.75 -11.34
CA ARG A 15 -2.15 -9.75 -10.98
C ARG A 15 -2.43 -8.41 -11.65
N ALA A 16 -2.70 -8.41 -12.95
CA ALA A 16 -3.02 -7.18 -13.71
C ALA A 16 -4.25 -6.47 -13.13
N THR A 17 -5.33 -7.20 -12.82
CA THR A 17 -6.54 -6.62 -12.23
C THR A 17 -6.26 -5.98 -10.87
N ALA A 18 -5.46 -6.62 -10.02
CA ALA A 18 -5.09 -6.07 -8.72
C ALA A 18 -4.25 -4.78 -8.86
N ILE A 19 -3.31 -4.74 -9.81
CA ILE A 19 -2.51 -3.54 -10.12
C ILE A 19 -3.41 -2.42 -10.65
N SER A 20 -4.36 -2.72 -11.54
CA SER A 20 -5.32 -1.72 -12.01
C SER A 20 -6.19 -1.16 -10.88
N ALA A 21 -6.58 -1.99 -9.90
CA ALA A 21 -7.29 -1.52 -8.72
C ALA A 21 -6.43 -0.59 -7.85
N PHE A 22 -5.14 -0.88 -7.71
CA PHE A 22 -4.18 0.00 -7.02
C PHE A 22 -4.04 1.35 -7.72
N LYS A 23 -3.84 1.35 -9.05
CA LYS A 23 -3.76 2.59 -9.84
C LYS A 23 -5.03 3.44 -9.74
N ARG A 24 -6.20 2.80 -9.81
CA ARG A 24 -7.48 3.48 -9.62
C ARG A 24 -7.61 4.12 -8.23
N MET A 25 -7.10 3.46 -7.18
CA MET A 25 -7.05 4.06 -5.85
C MET A 25 -6.19 5.34 -5.86
N LEU A 26 -5.01 5.31 -6.49
CA LEU A 26 -4.15 6.49 -6.60
C LEU A 26 -4.82 7.65 -7.36
N GLU A 27 -5.51 7.34 -8.46
CA GLU A 27 -6.28 8.32 -9.23
C GLU A 27 -7.36 8.99 -8.38
N LEU A 28 -8.10 8.22 -7.56
CA LEU A 28 -9.11 8.75 -6.64
C LEU A 28 -8.50 9.64 -5.55
N GLU A 29 -7.27 9.38 -5.12
CA GLU A 29 -6.52 10.24 -4.20
C GLU A 29 -5.90 11.47 -4.87
N GLY A 30 -5.96 11.56 -6.21
CA GLY A 30 -5.31 12.61 -6.98
C GLY A 30 -3.78 12.49 -7.00
N VAL A 31 -3.25 11.27 -6.86
CA VAL A 31 -1.81 10.99 -6.83
C VAL A 31 -1.40 10.25 -8.09
N SER A 32 -0.34 10.70 -8.76
CA SER A 32 0.17 9.98 -9.94
C SER A 32 0.89 8.69 -9.55
N THR A 33 0.80 7.69 -10.42
CA THR A 33 1.50 6.41 -10.20
C THR A 33 3.00 6.64 -10.16
N GLU A 34 3.51 7.47 -11.06
CA GLU A 34 4.92 7.84 -11.21
C GLU A 34 5.46 8.47 -9.93
N PHE A 35 4.67 9.34 -9.29
CA PHE A 35 5.05 9.97 -8.03
C PHE A 35 5.17 8.96 -6.89
N VAL A 36 4.26 8.00 -6.79
CA VAL A 36 4.34 6.92 -5.78
C VAL A 36 5.58 6.07 -6.03
N HIS A 37 5.85 5.70 -7.27
CA HIS A 37 7.05 4.94 -7.62
C HIS A 37 8.34 5.71 -7.26
N ALA A 38 8.44 6.98 -7.65
CA ALA A 38 9.58 7.83 -7.30
C ALA A 38 9.74 8.01 -5.78
N SER A 39 8.62 8.12 -5.05
CA SER A 39 8.63 8.24 -3.59
C SER A 39 9.09 6.97 -2.89
N ILE A 40 8.70 5.80 -3.39
CA ILE A 40 9.15 4.50 -2.85
C ILE A 40 10.64 4.31 -3.14
N LEU A 41 11.09 4.63 -4.35
CA LEU A 41 12.49 4.49 -4.76
C LEU A 41 13.44 5.36 -3.93
N LYS A 42 12.99 6.52 -3.45
CA LYS A 42 13.78 7.44 -2.61
C LYS A 42 13.73 7.11 -1.11
N ASP A 43 13.01 6.07 -0.69
CA ASP A 43 12.81 5.72 0.72
C ASP A 43 13.37 4.34 1.06
N ASP A 44 14.64 4.32 1.46
CA ASP A 44 15.34 3.10 1.90
C ASP A 44 14.72 2.45 3.14
N SER A 45 13.94 3.21 3.93
CA SER A 45 13.27 2.66 5.11
C SER A 45 12.04 1.81 4.76
N GLY A 46 11.53 1.94 3.53
CA GLY A 46 10.34 1.23 3.04
C GLY A 46 9.02 1.70 3.67
N LYS A 47 9.03 2.80 4.44
CA LYS A 47 7.83 3.40 5.05
C LYS A 47 6.84 3.88 3.99
N ARG A 48 7.30 4.42 2.86
CA ARG A 48 6.47 4.83 1.71
C ARG A 48 5.77 3.65 1.08
N LEU A 49 6.48 2.54 0.91
CA LEU A 49 5.91 1.29 0.41
C LEU A 49 4.84 0.78 1.37
N ALA A 50 5.15 0.73 2.67
CA ALA A 50 4.20 0.31 3.69
C ALA A 50 2.96 1.21 3.77
N ALA A 51 3.12 2.53 3.66
CA ALA A 51 2.01 3.48 3.67
C ALA A 51 1.10 3.34 2.44
N ALA A 52 1.70 3.18 1.24
CA ALA A 52 0.94 2.93 0.02
C ALA A 52 0.13 1.63 0.10
N MET A 53 0.73 0.56 0.65
CA MET A 53 0.05 -0.70 0.89
C MET A 53 -1.04 -0.60 1.96
N ASP A 54 -0.83 0.17 3.02
CA ASP A 54 -1.85 0.43 4.06
C ASP A 54 -3.08 1.08 3.45
N ARG A 55 -2.86 2.15 2.67
CA ARG A 55 -3.93 2.88 1.98
C ARG A 55 -4.67 1.97 1.00
N PHE A 56 -3.94 1.13 0.27
CA PHE A 56 -4.56 0.16 -0.61
C PHE A 56 -5.41 -0.86 0.16
N GLY A 57 -4.93 -1.36 1.31
CA GLY A 57 -5.71 -2.23 2.19
C GLY A 57 -7.00 -1.55 2.64
N TYR A 58 -6.93 -0.29 3.08
CA TYR A 58 -8.12 0.49 3.43
C TYR A 58 -9.09 0.61 2.25
N TYR A 59 -8.59 0.97 1.06
CA TYR A 59 -9.38 1.03 -0.15
C TYR A 59 -10.08 -0.29 -0.47
N LEU A 60 -9.41 -1.43 -0.34
CA LEU A 60 -10.04 -2.74 -0.57
C LEU A 60 -11.12 -3.08 0.46
N ALA A 61 -10.96 -2.63 1.71
CA ALA A 61 -11.91 -2.89 2.78
C ALA A 61 -13.17 -2.00 2.69
N THR A 62 -13.04 -0.80 2.13
CA THR A 62 -14.12 0.21 2.11
C THR A 62 -14.73 0.44 0.74
N ASN A 63 -13.99 0.18 -0.35
CA ASN A 63 -14.47 0.47 -1.69
C ASN A 63 -15.64 -0.46 -2.07
N GLU A 64 -16.79 0.15 -2.31
CA GLU A 64 -17.93 -0.52 -2.93
C GLU A 64 -17.66 -0.57 -4.44
N GLY A 65 -17.42 -1.76 -4.96
CA GLY A 65 -17.44 -1.97 -6.41
C GLY A 65 -18.86 -1.87 -6.95
N LYS A 66 -19.04 -2.14 -8.24
CA LYS A 66 -20.38 -2.21 -8.87
C LYS A 66 -21.35 -3.17 -8.16
N ASN A 67 -20.82 -4.12 -7.38
CA ASN A 67 -21.56 -5.16 -6.66
C ASN A 67 -21.42 -5.02 -5.13
N GLY A 68 -21.12 -3.82 -4.62
CA GLY A 68 -20.86 -3.58 -3.20
C GLY A 68 -19.44 -3.97 -2.76
N LYS A 69 -19.25 -4.20 -1.47
CA LYS A 69 -17.93 -4.47 -0.85
C LYS A 69 -17.29 -5.75 -1.40
N LEU A 70 -15.97 -5.70 -1.63
CA LEU A 70 -15.20 -6.85 -2.09
C LEU A 70 -15.33 -8.04 -1.11
N ALA A 71 -15.44 -9.25 -1.66
CA ALA A 71 -15.32 -10.46 -0.86
C ALA A 71 -13.92 -10.57 -0.25
N ARG A 72 -13.83 -11.13 0.97
CA ARG A 72 -12.56 -11.27 1.71
C ARG A 72 -11.45 -11.91 0.87
N ASN A 73 -11.77 -13.00 0.17
CA ASN A 73 -10.81 -13.70 -0.67
C ASN A 73 -10.26 -12.82 -1.81
N THR A 74 -11.12 -12.01 -2.42
CA THR A 74 -10.75 -11.07 -3.49
C THR A 74 -9.87 -9.94 -2.94
N ALA A 75 -10.24 -9.33 -1.83
CA ALA A 75 -9.44 -8.28 -1.18
C ALA A 75 -8.04 -8.81 -0.79
N SER A 76 -7.98 -9.97 -0.12
CA SER A 76 -6.71 -10.60 0.26
C SER A 76 -5.87 -10.97 -0.98
N SER A 77 -6.51 -11.43 -2.07
CA SER A 77 -5.83 -11.72 -3.34
C SER A 77 -5.24 -10.47 -3.98
N TYR A 78 -6.00 -9.37 -4.03
CA TYR A 78 -5.53 -8.11 -4.61
C TYR A 78 -4.35 -7.54 -3.81
N TYR A 79 -4.49 -7.48 -2.49
CA TYR A 79 -3.42 -7.04 -1.60
C TYR A 79 -2.14 -7.87 -1.82
N ARG A 80 -2.26 -9.20 -1.90
CA ARG A 80 -1.11 -10.09 -2.15
C ARG A 80 -0.46 -9.82 -3.50
N ASN A 81 -1.24 -9.66 -4.56
CA ASN A 81 -0.71 -9.44 -5.91
C ASN A 81 0.04 -8.11 -6.04
N VAL A 82 -0.50 -7.04 -5.46
CA VAL A 82 0.16 -5.71 -5.45
C VAL A 82 1.43 -5.75 -4.60
N LYS A 83 1.38 -6.42 -3.44
CA LYS A 83 2.57 -6.63 -2.60
C LYS A 83 3.71 -7.29 -3.38
N LEU A 84 3.41 -8.39 -4.07
CA LEU A 84 4.41 -9.12 -4.85
C LEU A 84 4.94 -8.26 -6.01
N TRP A 85 4.06 -7.53 -6.70
CA TRP A 85 4.47 -6.61 -7.76
C TRP A 85 5.40 -5.50 -7.28
N LEU A 86 5.15 -4.93 -6.10
CA LEU A 86 6.05 -3.94 -5.50
C LEU A 86 7.38 -4.55 -5.07
N PHE A 87 7.40 -5.78 -4.56
CA PHE A 87 8.66 -6.47 -4.25
C PHE A 87 9.46 -6.88 -5.49
N ASP A 88 8.79 -7.21 -6.59
CA ASP A 88 9.46 -7.43 -7.87
C ASP A 88 10.08 -6.12 -8.40
N SER A 89 9.46 -4.98 -8.11
CA SER A 89 9.94 -3.64 -8.51
C SER A 89 11.04 -3.10 -7.59
N TYR A 90 10.97 -3.41 -6.29
CA TYR A 90 11.85 -2.89 -5.24
C TYR A 90 12.36 -4.01 -4.32
N PRO A 91 13.18 -4.95 -4.84
CA PRO A 91 13.60 -6.13 -4.09
C PRO A 91 14.39 -5.77 -2.81
N HIS A 92 15.12 -4.66 -2.82
CA HIS A 92 15.90 -4.17 -1.67
C HIS A 92 15.02 -3.79 -0.46
N LEU A 93 13.76 -3.39 -0.67
CA LEU A 93 12.86 -3.01 0.42
C LEU A 93 12.15 -4.21 1.08
N ARG A 94 12.28 -5.41 0.51
CA ARG A 94 11.51 -6.58 0.95
C ARG A 94 11.77 -6.93 2.41
N VAL A 95 13.05 -7.04 2.81
CA VAL A 95 13.43 -7.43 4.17
C VAL A 95 12.91 -6.41 5.19
N ALA A 96 13.02 -5.11 4.89
CA ALA A 96 12.59 -4.04 5.78
C ALA A 96 11.06 -3.99 5.97
N THR A 97 10.27 -4.41 4.97
CA THR A 97 8.82 -4.17 4.94
C THR A 97 7.96 -5.43 5.05
N GLU A 98 8.50 -6.63 4.84
CA GLU A 98 7.73 -7.87 4.76
C GLU A 98 6.86 -8.10 6.00
N LEU A 99 7.41 -7.93 7.20
CA LEU A 99 6.65 -8.12 8.45
C LEU A 99 5.51 -7.09 8.60
N ILE A 100 5.74 -5.84 8.18
CA ILE A 100 4.75 -4.76 8.25
C ILE A 100 3.58 -5.07 7.31
N LEU A 101 3.88 -5.41 6.06
CA LEU A 101 2.89 -5.77 5.04
C LEU A 101 2.13 -7.05 5.40
N LEU A 102 2.77 -8.02 6.06
CA LEU A 102 2.09 -9.20 6.58
C LEU A 102 1.08 -8.85 7.68
N LYS A 103 1.42 -7.92 8.58
CA LYS A 103 0.50 -7.43 9.63
C LYS A 103 -0.68 -6.67 9.00
N GLN A 104 -0.43 -5.80 8.04
CA GLN A 104 -1.46 -5.08 7.28
C GLN A 104 -2.41 -6.04 6.55
N GLY A 105 -1.88 -7.05 5.86
CA GLY A 105 -2.70 -8.06 5.18
C GLY A 105 -3.59 -8.85 6.16
N LYS A 106 -3.08 -9.20 7.34
CA LYS A 106 -3.89 -9.83 8.41
C LYS A 106 -4.97 -8.88 8.95
N THR A 107 -4.67 -7.59 9.06
CA THR A 107 -5.65 -6.57 9.47
C THR A 107 -6.75 -6.44 8.42
N LEU A 108 -6.40 -6.31 7.14
CA LEU A 108 -7.35 -6.29 6.02
C LEU A 108 -8.28 -7.50 6.07
N ASP A 109 -7.72 -8.70 6.19
CA ASP A 109 -8.49 -9.95 6.24
C ASP A 109 -9.53 -9.92 7.36
N LYS A 110 -9.16 -9.45 8.56
CA LYS A 110 -10.08 -9.25 9.69
C LYS A 110 -11.18 -8.24 9.42
N HIS A 111 -10.88 -7.14 8.73
CA HIS A 111 -11.87 -6.12 8.40
C HIS A 111 -12.85 -6.58 7.32
N CYS A 112 -12.41 -7.42 6.38
CA CYS A 112 -13.27 -8.03 5.38
C CYS A 112 -14.15 -9.19 5.91
N LEU A 113 -13.94 -9.66 7.15
CA LEU A 113 -14.78 -10.69 7.80
C LEU A 113 -16.13 -10.18 8.30
N LYS A 114 -16.30 -8.87 8.52
CA LYS A 114 -17.55 -8.30 9.04
C LYS A 114 -18.63 -8.26 7.95
N ARG A 115 -19.32 -9.38 7.75
CA ARG A 115 -20.67 -9.43 7.17
C ARG A 115 -21.69 -9.61 8.31
N GLU A 116 -22.66 -8.69 8.30
CA GLU A 116 -23.84 -8.49 9.16
C GLU A 116 -23.65 -8.16 10.65
N ASN A 117 -24.22 -7.00 11.01
CA ASN A 117 -24.61 -6.51 12.35
C ASN A 117 -23.52 -6.04 13.33
N GLY A 118 -23.06 -4.79 13.14
CA GLY A 118 -22.62 -3.97 14.28
C GLY A 118 -21.28 -3.27 14.13
N GLY A 119 -21.34 -2.02 13.66
CA GLY A 119 -20.42 -0.96 14.07
C GLY A 119 -18.98 -0.99 13.55
N LEU A 120 -18.50 0.20 13.18
CA LEU A 120 -17.09 0.51 12.96
C LEU A 120 -16.33 0.21 14.26
N THR A 121 -15.56 -0.88 14.30
CA THR A 121 -14.66 -1.13 15.43
C THR A 121 -13.51 -0.15 15.34
N ASN A 122 -13.44 0.74 16.34
CA ASN A 122 -12.34 1.67 16.56
C ASN A 122 -10.99 0.94 16.49
N LYS A 123 -10.22 1.28 15.47
CA LYS A 123 -8.79 0.99 15.37
C LYS A 123 -8.07 2.29 15.06
N ALA A 124 -6.75 2.29 15.27
CA ALA A 124 -5.87 3.42 15.03
C ALA A 124 -6.28 4.18 13.75
N PRO A 125 -6.27 5.53 13.78
CA PRO A 125 -6.75 6.34 12.68
C PRO A 125 -6.05 5.91 11.38
N PRO A 126 -6.81 5.67 10.31
CA PRO A 126 -6.24 5.23 9.04
C PRO A 126 -5.25 6.29 8.52
N CYS A 127 -4.24 5.86 7.77
CA CYS A 127 -3.35 6.75 7.04
C CYS A 127 -4.21 7.70 6.18
N THR A 128 -4.23 8.97 6.57
CA THR A 128 -5.11 10.01 6.04
C THR A 128 -4.51 10.65 4.80
N LYS A 129 -5.34 11.44 4.10
CA LYS A 129 -4.87 12.29 3.00
C LYS A 129 -3.73 13.21 3.44
N ASP A 130 -3.71 13.66 4.70
CA ASP A 130 -2.64 14.52 5.21
C ASP A 130 -1.37 13.74 5.52
N ASP A 131 -1.48 12.46 5.91
CA ASP A 131 -0.32 11.57 6.02
C ASP A 131 0.30 11.31 4.62
N LEU A 132 -0.54 11.14 3.59
CA LEU A 132 -0.11 11.05 2.20
C LEU A 132 0.48 12.37 1.67
N LYS A 133 -0.04 13.53 2.09
CA LYS A 133 0.57 14.82 1.75
C LYS A 133 1.86 15.09 2.54
N ALA A 134 1.99 14.58 3.75
CA ALA A 134 3.25 14.60 4.48
C ALA A 134 4.31 13.80 3.71
N LEU A 135 3.87 12.78 2.94
CA LEU A 135 4.74 12.13 1.97
C LEU A 135 5.29 13.12 0.92
N VAL A 136 4.44 14.02 0.41
CA VAL A 136 4.81 15.09 -0.53
C VAL A 136 5.76 16.11 0.11
N ARG A 137 5.47 16.56 1.33
CA ARG A 137 6.29 17.59 2.02
C ARG A 137 7.71 17.14 2.34
N TYR A 138 7.90 15.87 2.69
CA TYR A 138 9.25 15.33 2.96
C TYR A 138 10.14 15.29 1.70
N VAL A 139 9.53 15.26 0.51
CA VAL A 139 10.26 15.17 -0.78
C VAL A 139 10.58 16.57 -1.34
N THR A 140 9.85 17.60 -0.92
CA THR A 140 10.09 18.99 -1.33
C THR A 140 10.89 19.83 -0.32
N ALA A 141 11.27 19.24 0.82
CA ALA A 141 12.16 19.90 1.77
C ALA A 141 13.62 19.77 1.28
N PRO A 142 14.37 20.88 1.13
CA PRO A 142 15.79 20.82 0.83
C PRO A 142 16.56 20.15 1.99
N PRO A 143 17.68 19.46 1.71
CA PRO A 143 18.47 18.79 2.73
C PRO A 143 19.29 19.82 3.53
N GLU A 144 18.67 20.57 4.44
CA GLU A 144 19.41 21.34 5.45
C GLU A 144 18.49 21.78 6.61
N SER A 145 18.56 21.01 7.70
CA SER A 145 18.52 21.51 9.08
C SER A 145 18.72 20.34 10.05
N VAL A 146 19.85 19.64 9.90
CA VAL A 146 20.50 19.07 11.09
C VAL A 146 21.16 20.27 11.78
N GLN A 147 20.37 21.06 12.51
CA GLN A 147 20.95 21.92 13.54
C GLN A 147 21.22 21.02 14.75
N THR A 148 22.49 20.64 14.85
CA THR A 148 23.13 20.20 16.08
C THR A 148 22.85 21.23 17.18
N THR A 149 21.91 20.94 18.08
CA THR A 149 21.88 21.65 19.37
C THR A 149 22.98 21.05 20.24
N ARG A 150 24.14 21.70 20.20
CA ARG A 150 25.22 21.54 21.19
C ARG A 150 24.71 21.89 22.59
N MET A 151 25.36 21.24 23.55
CA MET A 151 25.24 21.31 25.00
C MET A 151 25.12 22.71 25.66
N LEU A 152 24.30 22.74 26.72
CA LEU A 152 24.51 23.32 28.08
C LEU A 152 24.59 24.86 28.21
N PRO A 153 24.32 25.45 29.39
CA PRO A 153 24.68 25.04 30.76
C PRO A 153 23.65 24.19 31.52
#